data_AF-A0A8J3YZP1-F1
#
_entry.id   AF-A0A8J3YZP1-F1
#
_cell.length_a   1.000
_cell.length_b   1.000
_cell.length_c   1.000
_cell.angle_alpha   90.00
_cell.angle_beta   90.00
_cell.angle_gamma   90.00
#
_symmetry.space_group_name_H-M   'P 1'
#
loop_
_entity.id
_entity.type
_entity.pdbx_description
1 polymer ?
#
loop_
_entity_poly.entity_id
_entity_poly.type
_entity_poly.pdbx_seq_one_letter_code
_entity_poly.pdbx_strand_id
1 'polypeptide(L)'
;MARPETPQPENWRSAWVAALDALDADVVLVEELLADAQRVRDLPLSDPWSPPAGLGPLPLDLRPRADAILARQLHATRQLTLAIAANRKQAAFAARVEAGGYGKAPPSYVDRAM
;
A
#
# COMPACT_ATOMS: atom_id res chain seq x y z
N MET A 1 -32.91 29.04 -22.47
CA MET A 1 -31.44 28.89 -22.45
C MET A 1 -30.97 29.05 -21.01
N ALA A 2 -30.64 27.96 -20.32
CA ALA A 2 -30.03 28.00 -18.99
C ALA A 2 -28.52 28.25 -19.15
N ARG A 3 -28.00 29.26 -18.46
CA ARG A 3 -26.56 29.61 -18.44
C ARG A 3 -25.83 28.53 -17.61
N PRO A 4 -24.71 27.95 -18.08
CA PRO A 4 -23.96 26.99 -17.26
C PRO A 4 -23.42 27.72 -16.03
N GLU A 5 -23.83 27.28 -14.84
CA GLU A 5 -23.32 27.79 -13.58
C GLU A 5 -21.90 27.26 -13.41
N THR A 6 -20.90 28.13 -13.60
CA THR A 6 -19.53 27.80 -13.24
C THR A 6 -19.49 27.51 -11.74
N PRO A 7 -18.98 26.33 -11.31
CA PRO A 7 -18.89 26.02 -9.89
C PRO A 7 -18.06 27.09 -9.20
N GLN A 8 -18.63 27.68 -8.14
CA GLN A 8 -18.04 28.81 -7.41
C GLN A 8 -16.70 28.40 -6.77
N PRO A 9 -15.78 29.35 -6.58
CA PRO A 9 -14.45 29.07 -6.07
C PRO A 9 -14.38 28.57 -4.61
N GLU A 10 -15.49 28.48 -3.88
CA GLU A 10 -15.52 27.82 -2.57
C GLU A 10 -15.91 26.33 -2.68
N ASN A 11 -16.69 25.99 -3.71
CA ASN A 11 -17.27 24.66 -3.90
C ASN A 11 -16.21 23.63 -4.38
N TRP A 12 -15.37 24.00 -5.34
CA TRP A 12 -14.23 23.17 -5.76
C TRP A 12 -13.16 23.03 -4.66
N ARG A 13 -12.92 24.07 -3.83
CA ARG A 13 -11.95 24.01 -2.74
C ARG A 13 -12.38 22.99 -1.69
N SER A 14 -13.62 23.07 -1.22
CA SER A 14 -14.18 22.11 -0.26
C SER A 14 -14.23 20.69 -0.84
N ALA A 15 -14.53 20.54 -2.14
CA ALA A 15 -14.42 19.26 -2.82
C ALA A 15 -12.98 18.70 -2.82
N TRP A 16 -11.97 19.55 -3.05
CA TRP A 16 -10.56 19.16 -2.94
C TRP A 16 -10.17 18.75 -1.52
N VAL A 17 -10.62 19.49 -0.51
CA VAL A 17 -10.36 19.13 0.89
C VAL A 17 -10.94 17.76 1.21
N ALA A 18 -12.22 17.52 0.86
CA ALA A 18 -12.87 16.24 1.07
C ALA A 18 -12.18 15.09 0.32
N ALA A 19 -11.75 15.32 -0.93
CA ALA A 19 -11.00 14.34 -1.71
C ALA A 19 -9.64 14.00 -1.07
N LEU A 20 -8.91 15.00 -0.56
CA LEU A 20 -7.64 14.78 0.12
C LEU A 20 -7.83 14.13 1.50
N ASP A 21 -8.92 14.43 2.22
CA ASP A 21 -9.26 13.75 3.49
C ASP A 21 -9.50 12.26 3.27
N ALA A 22 -10.27 11.90 2.24
CA ALA A 22 -10.51 10.50 1.89
C ALA A 22 -9.22 9.77 1.50
N LEU A 23 -8.39 10.38 0.64
CA LEU A 23 -7.09 9.81 0.27
C LEU A 23 -6.16 9.62 1.47
N ASP A 24 -6.14 10.58 2.39
CA ASP A 24 -5.31 10.51 3.59
C ASP A 24 -5.75 9.36 4.50
N ALA A 25 -7.07 9.18 4.68
CA ALA A 25 -7.64 8.07 5.44
C ALA A 25 -7.27 6.70 4.81
N ASP A 26 -7.35 6.58 3.49
CA ASP A 26 -6.94 5.36 2.78
C ASP A 26 -5.45 5.04 2.99
N VAL A 27 -4.59 6.06 2.96
CA VAL A 27 -3.15 5.87 3.20
C VAL A 27 -2.89 5.42 4.63
N VAL A 28 -3.56 6.01 5.62
CA VAL A 28 -3.47 5.57 7.03
C VAL A 28 -3.86 4.10 7.16
N LEU A 29 -4.98 3.70 6.54
CA LEU A 29 -5.42 2.31 6.57
C LEU A 29 -4.37 1.36 5.98
N VAL A 30 -3.79 1.71 4.83
CA VAL A 30 -2.73 0.89 4.20
C VAL A 30 -1.49 0.81 5.08
N GLU A 31 -1.07 1.90 5.70
CA GLU A 31 0.07 1.92 6.62
C GLU A 31 -0.17 1.05 7.86
N GLU A 32 -1.37 1.09 8.44
CA GLU A 32 -1.75 0.22 9.55
C GLU A 32 -1.75 -1.27 9.17
N LEU A 33 -2.24 -1.60 7.97
CA LEU A 33 -2.23 -2.97 7.46
C LEU A 33 -0.82 -3.48 7.18
N LEU A 34 0.09 -2.61 6.73
CA LEU A 34 1.50 -2.95 6.56
C LEU A 34 2.19 -3.17 7.92
N ALA A 35 1.80 -2.43 8.96
CA ALA A 35 2.29 -2.64 10.31
C ALA A 35 1.76 -3.94 10.94
N ASP A 36 0.54 -4.35 10.60
CA ASP A 36 -0.11 -5.56 11.10
C ASP A 36 -0.37 -6.58 9.96
N ALA A 37 0.70 -7.26 9.55
CA ALA A 37 0.68 -8.22 8.44
C ALA A 37 -0.35 -9.35 8.60
N GLN A 38 -0.81 -9.63 9.83
CA GLN A 38 -1.80 -10.68 10.09
C GLN A 38 -3.22 -10.26 9.68
N ARG A 39 -3.52 -8.95 9.64
CA ARG A 39 -4.85 -8.39 9.30
C ARG A 39 -5.15 -8.32 7.79
N VAL A 40 -4.16 -8.58 6.92
CA VAL A 40 -4.28 -8.38 5.47
C VAL A 40 -5.22 -9.40 4.79
N ARG A 41 -5.46 -10.57 5.39
CA ARG A 41 -6.13 -11.70 4.72
C ARG A 41 -7.61 -11.49 4.39
N ASP A 42 -8.29 -10.59 5.09
CA ASP A 42 -9.75 -10.41 4.97
C ASP A 42 -10.14 -9.00 4.48
N LEU A 43 -9.20 -8.28 3.87
CA LEU A 43 -9.48 -6.93 3.39
C LEU A 43 -10.30 -6.96 2.08
N PRO A 44 -11.44 -6.26 2.00
CA PRO A 44 -12.12 -6.08 0.72
C PRO A 44 -11.21 -5.36 -0.28
N LEU A 45 -11.35 -5.67 -1.56
CA LEU A 45 -10.73 -4.87 -2.62
C LEU A 45 -11.33 -3.46 -2.57
N SER A 46 -10.49 -2.45 -2.34
CA SER A 46 -10.90 -1.05 -2.49
C SER A 46 -11.10 -0.70 -3.96
N ASP A 47 -12.11 0.12 -4.23
CA ASP A 47 -12.32 0.67 -5.56
C ASP A 47 -11.13 1.56 -5.98
N PRO A 48 -10.66 1.47 -7.23
CA PRO A 48 -9.61 2.35 -7.72
C PRO A 48 -10.00 3.82 -7.57
N TRP A 49 -9.12 4.62 -6.99
CA TRP A 49 -9.40 6.04 -6.82
C TRP A 49 -9.58 6.73 -8.18
N SER A 50 -10.72 7.40 -8.33
CA SER A 50 -11.00 8.31 -9.44
C SER A 50 -11.29 9.70 -8.87
N PRO A 51 -10.75 10.78 -9.46
CA PRO A 51 -11.04 12.13 -8.98
C PRO A 51 -12.56 12.41 -9.06
N PRO A 52 -13.19 12.85 -7.95
CA PRO A 52 -14.57 13.31 -7.95
C PRO A 52 -14.90 14.28 -9.09
N ALA A 53 -16.10 14.13 -9.66
CA ALA A 53 -16.60 15.06 -10.67
C ALA A 53 -16.69 16.49 -10.11
N GLY A 54 -16.36 17.49 -10.93
CA GLY A 54 -16.41 18.89 -10.50
C GLY A 54 -15.22 19.35 -9.66
N LEU A 55 -14.18 18.52 -9.50
CA LEU A 55 -12.87 19.00 -9.06
C LEU A 55 -12.33 19.97 -10.10
N GLY A 56 -12.26 21.25 -9.72
CA GLY A 56 -11.53 22.27 -10.49
C GLY A 56 -10.01 22.05 -10.38
N PRO A 57 -9.19 23.05 -10.77
CA PRO A 57 -7.74 22.97 -10.55
C PRO A 57 -7.38 22.69 -9.08
N LEU A 58 -6.19 22.20 -8.77
CA LEU A 58 -5.79 22.07 -7.36
C LEU A 58 -5.48 23.47 -6.77
N PRO A 59 -6.12 23.90 -5.67
CA PRO A 59 -5.75 25.13 -4.98
C PRO A 59 -4.29 25.08 -4.52
N LEU A 60 -3.53 26.15 -4.77
CA LEU A 60 -2.08 26.17 -4.52
C LEU A 60 -1.70 25.95 -3.06
N ASP A 61 -2.55 26.36 -2.13
CA ASP A 61 -2.35 26.17 -0.70
C ASP A 61 -2.57 24.72 -0.24
N LEU A 62 -3.31 23.92 -1.01
CA LEU A 62 -3.49 22.48 -0.77
C LEU A 62 -2.37 21.64 -1.39
N ARG A 63 -1.53 22.22 -2.26
CA ARG A 63 -0.43 21.51 -2.92
C ARG A 63 0.55 20.83 -1.94
N PRO A 64 1.04 21.49 -0.87
CA PRO A 64 1.93 20.84 0.08
C PRO A 64 1.30 19.60 0.74
N ARG A 65 -0.01 19.66 1.01
CA ARG A 65 -0.76 18.53 1.57
C ARG A 65 -0.87 17.38 0.57
N ALA A 66 -1.22 17.67 -0.68
CA ALA A 66 -1.28 16.67 -1.74
C ALA A 66 0.08 15.99 -1.96
N ASP A 67 1.16 16.76 -1.97
CA ASP A 67 2.53 16.24 -2.11
C ASP A 67 2.91 15.32 -0.93
N ALA A 68 2.52 15.66 0.30
CA ALA A 68 2.75 14.83 1.48
C ALA A 68 2.00 13.49 1.42
N ILE A 69 0.73 13.51 0.98
CA ILE A 69 -0.08 12.29 0.77
C ILE A 69 0.58 11.41 -0.29
N LEU A 70 0.98 11.99 -1.43
CA LEU A 70 1.64 11.25 -2.51
C LEU A 70 2.96 10.62 -2.05
N ALA A 71 3.77 11.36 -1.28
CA ALA A 71 5.03 10.84 -0.74
C ALA A 71 4.82 9.60 0.14
N ARG A 72 3.77 9.61 0.99
CA ARG A 72 3.38 8.46 1.82
C ARG A 72 2.85 7.29 0.98
N GLN A 73 2.01 7.55 -0.02
CA GLN A 73 1.55 6.52 -0.97
C GLN A 73 2.72 5.80 -1.66
N LEU A 74 3.69 6.56 -2.15
CA LEU A 74 4.89 6.00 -2.76
C LEU A 74 5.73 5.20 -1.75
N HIS A 75 5.81 5.64 -0.49
CA HIS A 75 6.47 4.89 0.56
C HIS A 75 5.76 3.57 0.85
N ALA A 76 4.44 3.59 1.07
CA ALA A 76 3.64 2.40 1.31
C ALA A 76 3.73 1.39 0.15
N THR A 77 3.70 1.88 -1.10
CA THR A 77 3.86 1.04 -2.30
C THR A 77 5.21 0.32 -2.32
N ARG A 78 6.29 1.01 -1.94
CA ARG A 78 7.62 0.39 -1.82
C ARG A 78 7.63 -0.69 -0.74
N GLN A 79 7.07 -0.42 0.44
CA GLN A 79 6.98 -1.41 1.52
C GLN A 79 6.19 -2.64 1.09
N LEU A 80 5.04 -2.44 0.43
CA LEU A 80 4.21 -3.52 -0.10
C LEU A 80 4.97 -4.38 -1.11
N THR A 81 5.71 -3.77 -2.03
CA THR A 81 6.53 -4.49 -3.02
C THR A 81 7.60 -5.35 -2.34
N LEU A 82 8.28 -4.81 -1.32
CA LEU A 82 9.27 -5.55 -0.54
C LEU A 82 8.63 -6.72 0.23
N ALA A 83 7.47 -6.51 0.84
CA ALA A 83 6.73 -7.55 1.56
C ALA A 83 6.30 -8.69 0.61
N ILE A 84 5.79 -8.38 -0.58
CA ILE A 84 5.44 -9.38 -1.61
C ILE A 84 6.68 -10.19 -2.01
N ALA A 85 7.82 -9.53 -2.24
CA ALA A 85 9.06 -10.20 -2.60
C ALA A 85 9.57 -11.13 -1.49
N ALA A 86 9.51 -10.69 -0.23
CA ALA A 86 9.89 -11.50 0.93
C ALA A 86 8.98 -12.73 1.10
N ASN A 87 7.67 -12.55 1.00
CA ASN A 87 6.69 -13.63 1.10
C ASN A 87 6.92 -14.71 0.01
N ARG A 88 7.17 -14.30 -1.23
CA ARG A 88 7.53 -15.23 -2.33
C ARG A 88 8.78 -16.05 -2.02
N LYS A 89 9.82 -15.44 -1.44
CA LYS A 89 11.05 -16.16 -1.04
C LYS A 89 10.76 -17.17 0.08
N GLN A 90 9.97 -16.78 1.08
CA GLN A 90 9.57 -17.66 2.18
C GLN A 90 8.73 -18.84 1.68
N ALA A 91 7.75 -18.61 0.81
CA ALA A 91 6.95 -19.66 0.19
C ALA A 91 7.83 -20.64 -0.62
N ALA A 92 8.79 -20.13 -1.40
CA ALA A 92 9.73 -20.97 -2.15
C ALA A 92 10.69 -21.76 -1.25
N PHE A 93 11.00 -21.29 -0.04
CA PHE A 93 11.77 -22.04 0.94
C PHE A 93 10.90 -23.12 1.62
N ALA A 94 9.71 -22.76 2.08
CA ALA A 94 8.76 -23.69 2.68
C ALA A 94 8.44 -24.86 1.73
N ALA A 95 8.18 -24.57 0.45
CA ALA A 95 7.95 -25.60 -0.56
C ALA A 95 9.13 -26.57 -0.73
N ARG A 96 10.39 -26.09 -0.59
CA ARG A 96 11.58 -26.96 -0.63
C ARG A 96 11.71 -27.83 0.62
N VAL A 97 11.32 -27.31 1.77
CA VAL A 97 11.31 -28.06 3.03
C VAL A 97 10.23 -29.15 2.97
N GLU A 98 9.01 -28.81 2.54
CA GLU A 98 7.89 -29.75 2.40
C GLU A 98 8.11 -30.81 1.32
N ALA A 99 8.74 -30.44 0.19
CA ALA A 99 9.04 -31.37 -0.91
C ALA A 99 10.16 -32.39 -0.59
N GLY A 100 10.64 -32.49 0.66
CA GLY A 100 11.49 -33.59 1.10
C GLY A 100 12.99 -33.39 0.90
N GLY A 101 13.51 -32.22 1.30
CA GLY A 101 14.88 -31.80 0.99
C GLY A 101 15.91 -31.72 2.12
N TYR A 102 15.58 -31.92 3.40
CA TYR A 102 16.60 -32.43 4.33
C TYR A 102 16.56 -33.95 4.21
N GLY A 103 17.04 -34.43 3.06
CA GLY A 103 17.63 -35.76 3.03
C GLY A 103 18.60 -35.79 4.19
N LYS A 104 18.27 -36.58 5.21
CA LYS A 104 19.11 -36.91 6.34
C LYS A 104 20.52 -37.10 5.80
N ALA A 105 21.37 -36.08 5.88
CA ALA A 105 22.77 -36.27 5.60
C ALA A 105 23.17 -37.41 6.55
N PRO A 106 23.68 -38.54 6.04
CA PRO A 106 24.06 -39.63 6.92
C PRO A 106 25.00 -39.02 7.96
N PRO A 107 24.75 -39.21 9.27
CA PRO A 107 25.57 -38.58 10.29
C PRO A 107 27.03 -38.97 10.06
N SER A 108 27.87 -38.01 9.70
CA SER A 108 29.31 -38.23 9.55
C SER A 108 29.95 -38.06 10.90
N TYR A 109 30.32 -39.18 11.53
CA TYR A 109 31.17 -39.17 12.72
C TYR A 109 32.56 -38.69 12.33
N VAL A 110 33.00 -37.59 12.93
CA VAL A 110 34.39 -37.14 12.89
C VAL A 110 35.11 -37.88 13.99
N ASP A 111 35.92 -38.87 13.61
CA ASP A 111 36.83 -39.53 14.54
C ASP A 111 37.91 -38.52 14.93
N ARG A 112 37.85 -38.05 16.18
CA ARG A 112 38.85 -37.15 16.73
C ARG A 112 39.89 -38.01 17.43
N ALA A 113 40.72 -38.66 16.64
CA ALA A 113 41.93 -39.31 17.11
C ALA A 113 43.08 -38.29 17.21
N MET A 114 43.43 -38.00 18.48
CA MET A 114 44.67 -37.41 19.04
C MET A 114 45.21 -36.09 18.47
#